data_AF-A0A8J8T2B5-F1
#
_entry.id   AF-A0A8J8T2B5-F1
#
_cell.length_a   1.000
_cell.length_b   1.000
_cell.length_c   1.000
_cell.angle_alpha   90.00
_cell.angle_beta   90.00
_cell.angle_gamma   90.00
#
_symmetry.space_group_name_H-M   'P 1'
#
loop_
_entity.id
_entity.type
_entity.pdbx_description
1 polymer ?
#
loop_
_entity_poly.entity_id
_entity_poly.type
_entity_poly.pdbx_seq_one_letter_code
_entity_poly.pdbx_strand_id
1 'polypeptide(L)'
;MLVGVSNGTLGATVWDFTILLVSSIIPAVSVPCTSHELYHRRNRFFKILGLIGHMKFFSGHIPIYHNEQHHKYTGIRGKDPGFPPRGTTAFDIVEFLGFWGFMETYRFEDSKLKKRGVTGSMDRLLANRVVRYRVIEIIYLIALYFTLGWKALLFQLLFAQISLTILSTTNLFVYKPYQILDTVENSPTLPFGYSAAFLCAWCPPIWRKIMDPMLDAIDRGEKMSEQEVKKQKRVLDLYLTSVWIILTFVQFFIIGINIPSF
;
A
#
# COMPACT_ATOMS: atom_id res chain seq x y z
N MET A 1 8.43 -13.47 14.35
CA MET A 1 7.19 -13.80 13.60
C MET A 1 7.44 -14.84 12.51
N LEU A 2 8.22 -14.54 11.46
CA LEU A 2 8.47 -15.48 10.35
C LEU A 2 9.08 -16.82 10.80
N VAL A 3 10.02 -16.82 11.76
CA VAL A 3 10.58 -18.06 12.34
C VAL A 3 9.52 -18.90 13.06
N GLY A 4 8.54 -18.26 13.71
CA GLY A 4 7.44 -18.98 14.35
C GLY A 4 6.45 -19.55 13.33
N VAL A 5 6.18 -18.82 12.25
CA VAL A 5 5.37 -19.29 11.11
C VAL A 5 6.04 -20.47 10.41
N SER A 6 7.37 -20.41 10.24
CA SER A 6 8.20 -21.49 9.70
C SER A 6 8.11 -22.75 10.53
N ASN A 7 8.39 -22.63 11.83
CA ASN A 7 8.52 -23.79 12.73
C ASN A 7 7.15 -24.29 13.22
N GLY A 8 6.05 -23.70 12.74
CA GLY A 8 4.69 -24.06 13.11
C GLY A 8 4.30 -23.70 14.55
N THR A 9 5.13 -22.92 15.26
CA THR A 9 4.80 -22.44 16.61
C THR A 9 3.86 -21.23 16.58
N LEU A 10 3.78 -20.54 15.44
CA LEU A 10 2.82 -19.49 15.13
C LEU A 10 2.14 -19.88 13.81
N GLY A 11 0.83 -19.71 13.67
CA GLY A 11 0.16 -20.02 12.40
C GLY A 11 0.04 -21.51 12.08
N ALA A 12 0.01 -22.36 13.11
CA ALA A 12 -0.14 -23.81 12.97
C ALA A 12 -1.47 -24.17 12.32
N THR A 13 -2.53 -23.46 12.73
CA THR A 13 -3.87 -23.52 12.14
C THR A 13 -4.13 -22.33 11.23
N VAL A 14 -5.14 -22.44 10.36
CA VAL A 14 -5.61 -21.32 9.52
C VAL A 14 -6.03 -20.12 10.39
N TRP A 15 -6.58 -20.37 11.58
CA TRP A 15 -7.00 -19.34 12.52
C TRP A 15 -5.82 -18.57 13.10
N ASP A 16 -4.80 -19.28 13.57
CA ASP A 16 -3.57 -18.64 14.10
C ASP A 16 -2.89 -17.80 13.01
N PHE A 17 -2.85 -18.31 11.78
CA PHE A 17 -2.23 -17.62 10.64
C PHE A 17 -2.99 -16.33 10.31
N THR A 18 -4.32 -16.37 10.39
CA THR A 18 -5.19 -15.20 10.18
C THR A 18 -4.98 -14.16 11.28
N ILE A 19 -4.93 -14.56 12.55
CA ILE A 19 -4.67 -13.67 13.69
C ILE A 19 -3.29 -13.00 13.55
N LEU A 20 -2.27 -13.74 13.13
CA LEU A 20 -0.94 -13.21 12.85
C LEU A 20 -0.95 -12.17 11.73
N LEU A 21 -1.71 -12.41 10.66
CA LEU A 21 -1.83 -11.46 9.55
C LEU A 21 -2.53 -10.17 10.00
N VAL A 22 -3.63 -10.29 10.75
CA VAL A 22 -4.40 -9.15 11.27
C VAL A 22 -3.58 -8.33 12.27
N SER A 23 -2.89 -8.97 13.21
CA SER A 23 -2.01 -8.28 14.17
C SER A 23 -0.82 -7.57 13.51
N SER A 24 -0.43 -8.01 12.31
CA SER A 24 0.65 -7.37 11.54
C SER A 24 0.21 -6.10 10.82
N ILE A 25 -1.08 -5.77 10.77
CA ILE A 25 -1.59 -4.58 10.06
C ILE A 25 -0.88 -3.30 10.55
N ILE A 26 -0.66 -3.16 11.87
CA ILE A 26 0.01 -1.98 12.43
C ILE A 26 1.42 -1.80 11.82
N PRO A 27 2.32 -2.80 11.87
CA PRO A 27 3.59 -2.74 11.15
C PRO A 27 3.44 -2.51 9.63
N ALA A 28 2.42 -3.08 8.98
CA ALA A 28 2.14 -2.87 7.55
C ALA A 28 1.78 -1.42 7.20
N VAL A 29 1.24 -0.65 8.14
CA VAL A 29 0.99 0.79 8.00
C VAL A 29 2.25 1.59 8.36
N SER A 30 2.81 1.33 9.54
CA SER A 30 3.86 2.19 10.12
C SER A 30 5.17 2.11 9.35
N VAL A 31 5.55 0.95 8.80
CA VAL A 31 6.83 0.79 8.11
C VAL A 31 6.84 1.54 6.78
N PRO A 32 5.87 1.40 5.85
CA PRO A 32 5.86 2.20 4.63
C PRO A 32 5.78 3.69 4.89
N CYS A 33 4.94 4.14 5.83
CA CYS A 33 4.87 5.57 6.18
C CYS A 33 6.21 6.08 6.73
N THR A 34 6.82 5.37 7.68
CA THR A 34 8.14 5.80 8.19
C THR A 34 9.20 5.76 7.08
N SER A 35 9.14 4.76 6.20
CA SER A 35 10.08 4.59 5.10
C SER A 35 9.96 5.70 4.06
N HIS A 36 8.74 6.13 3.76
CA HIS A 36 8.42 7.28 2.93
C HIS A 36 9.14 8.53 3.43
N GLU A 37 8.96 8.86 4.69
CA GLU A 37 9.58 10.02 5.34
C GLU A 37 11.11 9.92 5.39
N LEU A 38 11.65 8.70 5.54
CA LEU A 38 13.09 8.45 5.61
C LEU A 38 13.78 8.64 4.26
N TYR A 39 13.20 8.18 3.15
CA TYR A 39 13.84 8.36 1.84
C TYR A 39 13.78 9.79 1.30
N HIS A 40 12.91 10.62 1.86
CA HIS A 40 12.87 12.07 1.65
C HIS A 40 14.00 12.82 2.36
N ARG A 41 14.62 12.23 3.39
CA ARG A 41 15.71 12.89 4.13
C ARG A 41 16.94 13.08 3.25
N ARG A 42 17.67 14.19 3.44
CA ARG A 42 18.91 14.45 2.70
C ARG A 42 20.05 13.47 3.01
N ASN A 43 20.11 12.96 4.24
CA ASN A 43 21.18 12.06 4.68
C ASN A 43 21.05 10.68 4.01
N ARG A 44 22.15 10.18 3.42
CA ARG A 44 22.20 8.89 2.71
C ARG A 44 21.83 7.70 3.58
N PHE A 45 22.21 7.70 4.85
CA PHE A 45 21.89 6.63 5.79
C PHE A 45 20.37 6.45 5.93
N PHE A 46 19.64 7.54 6.18
CA PHE A 46 18.18 7.51 6.27
C PHE A 46 17.53 7.12 4.93
N LYS A 47 18.09 7.56 3.79
CA LYS A 47 17.59 7.12 2.48
C LYS A 47 17.68 5.62 2.27
N ILE A 48 18.80 5.00 2.68
CA ILE A 48 18.99 3.56 2.57
C ILE A 48 17.99 2.83 3.49
N LEU A 49 17.79 3.30 4.72
CA LEU A 49 16.79 2.71 5.63
C LEU A 49 15.37 2.79 5.06
N GLY A 50 14.98 3.93 4.51
CA GLY A 50 13.68 4.07 3.84
C GLY A 50 13.54 3.15 2.62
N LEU A 51 14.60 3.00 1.83
CA LEU A 51 14.61 2.06 0.71
C LEU A 51 14.43 0.61 1.17
N ILE A 52 15.18 0.16 2.19
CA ILE A 52 15.06 -1.20 2.74
C ILE A 52 13.65 -1.47 3.24
N GLY A 53 13.03 -0.49 3.92
CA GLY A 53 11.66 -0.60 4.39
C GLY A 53 10.65 -0.82 3.26
N HIS A 54 10.81 -0.13 2.12
CA HIS A 54 9.98 -0.37 0.92
C HIS A 54 10.28 -1.71 0.23
N MET A 55 11.56 -2.10 0.15
CA MET A 55 11.97 -3.35 -0.48
C MET A 55 11.42 -4.58 0.25
N LYS A 56 11.22 -4.51 1.57
CA LYS A 56 10.53 -5.57 2.34
C LYS A 56 9.13 -5.87 1.80
N PHE A 57 8.46 -4.88 1.21
CA PHE A 57 7.13 -5.00 0.63
C PHE A 57 7.14 -5.10 -0.90
N PHE A 58 8.27 -5.47 -1.50
CA PHE A 58 8.43 -5.64 -2.96
C PHE A 58 8.13 -4.37 -3.76
N SER A 59 8.40 -3.23 -3.13
CA SER A 59 8.07 -1.90 -3.63
C SER A 59 9.30 -1.00 -3.80
N GLY A 60 10.49 -1.58 -3.99
CA GLY A 60 11.75 -0.83 -4.13
C GLY A 60 11.76 0.19 -5.29
N HIS A 61 10.87 0.06 -6.28
CA HIS A 61 10.70 1.06 -7.35
C HIS A 61 9.97 2.32 -6.86
N ILE A 62 9.11 2.22 -5.84
CA ILE A 62 8.28 3.33 -5.36
C ILE A 62 9.12 4.54 -4.94
N PRO A 63 10.22 4.44 -4.17
CA PRO A 63 11.03 5.61 -3.83
C PRO A 63 11.60 6.36 -5.04
N ILE A 64 11.89 5.68 -6.17
CA ILE A 64 12.36 6.34 -7.40
C ILE A 64 11.19 7.03 -8.08
N TYR A 65 10.13 6.26 -8.31
CA TYR A 65 8.87 6.72 -8.88
C TYR A 65 8.32 7.95 -8.14
N HIS A 66 8.29 7.89 -6.82
CA HIS A 66 7.68 8.90 -5.96
C HIS A 66 8.48 10.22 -5.97
N ASN A 67 9.81 10.13 -5.84
CA ASN A 67 10.67 11.31 -5.82
C ASN A 67 10.82 11.99 -7.18
N GLU A 68 10.82 11.21 -8.27
CA GLU A 68 11.24 11.70 -9.58
C GLU A 68 10.08 11.87 -10.58
N GLN A 69 8.93 11.24 -10.32
CA GLN A 69 7.74 11.32 -11.17
C GLN A 69 6.52 11.85 -10.40
N HIS A 70 6.09 11.15 -9.34
CA HIS A 70 4.86 11.49 -8.60
C HIS A 70 4.86 12.93 -8.10
N HIS A 71 5.91 13.36 -7.38
CA HIS A 71 6.00 14.76 -6.92
C HIS A 71 6.06 15.79 -8.03
N LYS A 72 6.59 15.42 -9.20
CA LYS A 72 6.72 16.33 -10.33
C LYS A 72 5.37 16.57 -11.03
N TYR A 73 4.50 15.57 -11.02
CA TYR A 73 3.25 15.59 -11.76
C TYR A 73 2.01 15.42 -10.87
N THR A 74 2.13 15.58 -9.55
CA THR A 74 1.11 15.22 -8.56
C THR A 74 -0.28 15.70 -8.94
N GLY A 75 -1.25 14.79 -8.97
CA GLY A 75 -2.66 15.11 -9.25
C GLY A 75 -2.96 15.46 -10.72
N ILE A 76 -1.97 15.40 -11.62
CA ILE A 76 -2.18 15.61 -13.05
C ILE A 76 -2.51 14.28 -13.72
N ARG A 77 -3.79 14.11 -14.09
CA ARG A 77 -4.29 12.92 -14.79
C ARG A 77 -3.44 12.60 -16.03
N GLY A 78 -2.99 11.35 -16.13
CA GLY A 78 -2.19 10.84 -17.26
C GLY A 78 -0.72 11.25 -17.24
N LYS A 79 -0.26 12.02 -16.25
CA LYS A 79 1.17 12.34 -16.03
C LYS A 79 1.68 11.90 -14.68
N ASP A 80 0.81 11.89 -13.66
CA ASP A 80 1.09 11.27 -12.37
C ASP A 80 0.82 9.76 -12.45
N PRO A 81 1.86 8.91 -12.35
CA PRO A 81 1.67 7.47 -12.36
C PRO A 81 1.04 6.93 -11.07
N GLY A 82 0.75 7.79 -10.09
CA GLY A 82 0.04 7.45 -8.85
C GLY A 82 -1.39 7.95 -8.83
N PHE A 83 -1.84 8.53 -9.93
CA PHE A 83 -3.21 9.00 -10.10
C PHE A 83 -3.98 7.98 -10.96
N PRO A 84 -4.58 6.95 -10.35
CA PRO A 84 -5.26 5.91 -11.10
C PRO A 84 -6.50 6.46 -11.84
N PRO A 85 -6.90 5.86 -12.97
CA PRO A 85 -8.13 6.23 -13.66
C PRO A 85 -9.36 6.12 -12.75
N ARG A 86 -10.38 6.94 -13.01
CA ARG A 86 -11.64 6.86 -12.26
C ARG A 86 -12.28 5.48 -12.44
N GLY A 87 -12.80 4.91 -11.36
CA GLY A 87 -13.43 3.58 -11.35
C GLY A 87 -12.51 2.42 -10.97
N THR A 88 -11.21 2.65 -10.78
CA THR A 88 -10.27 1.66 -10.24
C THR A 88 -10.63 1.26 -8.81
N THR A 89 -10.63 -0.04 -8.57
CA THR A 89 -10.79 -0.64 -7.25
C THR A 89 -9.46 -0.66 -6.49
N ALA A 90 -9.50 -0.98 -5.19
CA ALA A 90 -8.28 -1.13 -4.39
C ALA A 90 -7.34 -2.21 -4.95
N PHE A 91 -7.89 -3.28 -5.52
CA PHE A 91 -7.12 -4.35 -6.14
C PHE A 91 -6.44 -3.89 -7.44
N ASP A 92 -7.17 -3.12 -8.26
CA ASP A 92 -6.61 -2.52 -9.48
C ASP A 92 -5.46 -1.57 -9.15
N ILE A 93 -5.56 -0.83 -8.05
CA ILE A 93 -4.51 0.08 -7.59
C ILE A 93 -3.25 -0.68 -7.18
N VAL A 94 -3.38 -1.87 -6.56
CA VAL A 94 -2.20 -2.68 -6.22
C VAL A 94 -1.51 -3.19 -7.48
N GLU A 95 -2.27 -3.64 -8.48
CA GLU A 95 -1.68 -4.03 -9.77
C GLU A 95 -1.03 -2.82 -10.46
N PHE A 96 -1.72 -1.69 -10.44
CA PHE A 96 -1.29 -0.43 -11.04
C PHE A 96 -0.01 0.12 -10.41
N LEU A 97 0.09 0.20 -9.08
CA LEU A 97 1.29 0.66 -8.38
C LEU A 97 2.38 -0.41 -8.30
N GLY A 98 1.99 -1.68 -8.28
CA GLY A 98 2.88 -2.82 -8.27
C GLY A 98 3.53 -3.04 -9.63
N PHE A 99 2.90 -3.85 -10.48
CA PHE A 99 3.49 -4.27 -11.75
C PHE A 99 3.60 -3.13 -12.76
N TRP A 100 2.53 -2.36 -12.96
CA TRP A 100 2.55 -1.28 -13.96
C TRP A 100 3.46 -0.14 -13.53
N GLY A 101 3.41 0.26 -12.26
CA GLY A 101 4.29 1.26 -11.67
C GLY A 101 5.77 0.84 -11.76
N PHE A 102 6.07 -0.44 -11.53
CA PHE A 102 7.42 -0.98 -11.77
C PHE A 102 7.85 -0.80 -13.23
N MET A 103 7.01 -1.21 -14.19
CA MET A 103 7.33 -1.13 -15.62
C MET A 103 7.53 0.32 -16.10
N GLU A 104 6.73 1.25 -15.59
CA GLU A 104 6.87 2.67 -15.90
C GLU A 104 8.15 3.26 -15.31
N THR A 105 8.44 2.99 -14.04
CA THR A 105 9.67 3.45 -13.39
C THR A 105 10.91 2.88 -14.09
N TYR A 106 10.85 1.61 -14.51
CA TYR A 106 11.89 0.97 -15.29
C TYR A 106 12.17 1.71 -16.60
N ARG A 107 11.11 1.99 -17.39
CA ARG A 107 11.21 2.74 -18.66
C ARG A 107 11.74 4.15 -18.44
N PHE A 108 11.32 4.80 -17.36
CA PHE A 108 11.81 6.12 -16.98
C PHE A 108 13.32 6.08 -16.69
N GLU A 109 13.80 5.17 -15.85
CA GLU A 109 15.22 4.99 -15.57
C GLU A 109 16.03 4.62 -16.83
N ASP A 110 15.53 3.72 -17.67
CA ASP A 110 16.17 3.35 -18.94
C ASP A 110 16.33 4.57 -19.86
N SER A 111 15.31 5.45 -19.92
CA SER A 111 15.39 6.70 -20.69
C SER A 111 16.49 7.65 -20.18
N LYS A 112 16.73 7.69 -18.86
CA LYS A 112 17.80 8.49 -18.25
C LYS A 112 19.17 7.90 -18.54
N LEU A 113 19.30 6.58 -18.49
CA LEU A 113 20.55 5.88 -18.83
C LEU A 113 20.93 6.08 -20.30
N LYS A 114 19.95 6.02 -21.22
CA LYS A 114 20.15 6.37 -22.63
C LYS A 114 20.66 7.80 -22.81
N LYS A 115 20.03 8.78 -22.13
CA LYS A 115 20.46 10.19 -22.17
C LYS A 115 21.85 10.42 -21.57
N ARG A 116 22.30 9.52 -20.69
CA ARG A 116 23.66 9.53 -20.10
C ARG A 116 24.70 8.79 -20.95
N GLY A 117 24.32 8.31 -22.14
CA GLY A 117 25.24 7.64 -23.07
C GLY A 117 25.42 6.13 -22.83
N VAL A 118 24.60 5.50 -21.98
CA VAL A 118 24.65 4.03 -21.78
C VAL A 118 23.90 3.35 -22.93
N THR A 119 24.63 2.89 -23.94
CA THR A 119 24.06 2.34 -25.19
C THR A 119 23.89 0.82 -25.20
N GLY A 120 24.68 0.10 -24.41
CA GLY A 120 24.57 -1.36 -24.26
C GLY A 120 23.27 -1.77 -23.57
N SER A 121 22.50 -2.68 -24.18
CA SER A 121 21.23 -3.15 -23.59
C SER A 121 21.43 -3.89 -22.28
N MET A 122 22.49 -4.70 -22.17
CA MET A 122 22.84 -5.39 -20.92
C MET A 122 23.35 -4.41 -19.86
N ASP A 123 24.18 -3.44 -20.24
CA ASP A 123 24.70 -2.42 -19.33
C ASP A 123 23.57 -1.57 -18.75
N ARG A 124 22.57 -1.20 -19.57
CA ARG A 124 21.39 -0.49 -19.09
C ARG A 124 20.58 -1.34 -18.11
N LEU A 125 20.40 -2.63 -18.39
CA LEU A 125 19.66 -3.52 -17.51
C LEU A 125 20.33 -3.61 -16.13
N LEU A 126 21.65 -3.79 -16.10
CA LEU A 126 22.43 -3.89 -14.86
C LEU A 126 22.56 -2.54 -14.12
N ALA A 127 22.64 -1.43 -14.85
CA ALA A 127 22.72 -0.09 -14.28
C ALA A 127 21.36 0.41 -13.75
N ASN A 128 20.25 -0.14 -14.25
CA ASN A 128 18.91 0.28 -13.85
C ASN A 128 18.64 -0.06 -12.37
N ARG A 129 18.43 0.99 -11.56
CA ARG A 129 18.20 0.85 -10.12
C ARG A 129 17.00 -0.05 -9.81
N VAL A 130 15.93 0.07 -10.58
CA VAL A 130 14.68 -0.70 -10.40
C VAL A 130 14.93 -2.20 -10.56
N VAL A 131 15.75 -2.58 -11.55
CA VAL A 131 16.14 -3.98 -11.78
C VAL A 131 16.97 -4.51 -10.62
N ARG A 132 17.96 -3.75 -10.17
CA ARG A 132 18.80 -4.16 -9.03
C ARG A 132 17.99 -4.38 -7.77
N TYR A 133 17.03 -3.50 -7.48
CA TYR A 133 16.14 -3.67 -6.32
C TYR A 133 15.28 -4.93 -6.46
N ARG A 134 14.72 -5.19 -7.65
CA ARG A 134 13.93 -6.40 -7.91
C ARG A 134 14.75 -7.68 -7.77
N VAL A 135 16.00 -7.68 -8.21
CA VAL A 135 16.92 -8.83 -8.02
C VAL A 135 17.15 -9.10 -6.54
N ILE A 136 17.42 -8.06 -5.74
CA ILE A 136 17.60 -8.20 -4.28
C ILE A 136 16.31 -8.73 -3.62
N GLU A 137 15.15 -8.23 -4.01
CA GLU A 137 13.84 -8.70 -3.52
C GLU A 137 13.60 -10.18 -3.85
N ILE A 138 13.94 -10.63 -5.07
CA ILE A 138 13.84 -12.03 -5.48
C ILE A 138 14.81 -12.90 -4.67
N ILE A 139 16.06 -12.46 -4.50
CA ILE A 139 17.06 -13.17 -3.67
C ILE A 139 16.54 -13.28 -2.23
N TYR A 140 15.95 -12.23 -1.68
CA TYR A 140 15.33 -12.25 -0.35
C TYR A 140 14.20 -13.29 -0.27
N LEU A 141 13.32 -13.36 -1.27
CA LEU A 141 12.23 -14.35 -1.29
C LEU A 141 12.74 -15.79 -1.40
N ILE A 142 13.75 -16.01 -2.23
CA ILE A 142 14.41 -17.32 -2.39
C ILE A 142 15.06 -17.73 -1.07
N ALA A 143 15.84 -16.83 -0.46
CA ALA A 143 16.46 -17.09 0.84
C ALA A 143 15.41 -17.36 1.92
N LEU A 144 14.31 -16.62 1.92
CA LEU A 144 13.19 -16.81 2.86
C LEU A 144 12.56 -18.19 2.68
N TYR A 145 12.32 -18.64 1.45
CA TYR A 145 11.76 -19.95 1.17
C TYR A 145 12.66 -21.09 1.65
N PHE A 146 13.97 -21.02 1.35
CA PHE A 146 14.92 -22.06 1.73
C PHE A 146 15.26 -22.07 3.23
N THR A 147 15.13 -20.93 3.92
CA THR A 147 15.43 -20.86 5.36
C THR A 147 14.21 -21.09 6.24
N LEU A 148 13.03 -20.58 5.83
CA LEU A 148 11.82 -20.54 6.66
C LEU A 148 10.60 -21.24 6.01
N GLY A 149 10.79 -21.86 4.84
CA GLY A 149 9.76 -22.64 4.17
C GLY A 149 8.66 -21.81 3.49
N TRP A 150 7.74 -22.53 2.84
CA TRP A 150 6.70 -21.93 2.01
C TRP A 150 5.63 -21.15 2.80
N LYS A 151 5.38 -21.52 4.08
CA LYS A 151 4.41 -20.80 4.93
C LYS A 151 4.88 -19.38 5.24
N ALA A 152 6.18 -19.20 5.52
CA ALA A 152 6.77 -17.88 5.74
C ALA A 152 6.79 -17.05 4.46
N LEU A 153 7.07 -17.68 3.30
CA LEU A 153 6.96 -17.04 2.00
C LEU A 153 5.54 -16.53 1.73
N LEU A 154 4.52 -17.38 1.92
CA LEU A 154 3.11 -17.00 1.72
C LEU A 154 2.72 -15.84 2.63
N PHE A 155 3.09 -15.92 3.92
CA PHE A 155 2.83 -14.85 4.87
C PHE A 155 3.45 -13.53 4.41
N GLN A 156 4.71 -13.55 3.99
CA GLN A 156 5.41 -12.35 3.52
C GLN A 156 4.76 -11.73 2.29
N LEU A 157 4.27 -12.54 1.34
CA LEU A 157 3.58 -12.06 0.14
C LEU A 157 2.23 -11.42 0.49
N LEU A 158 1.42 -12.07 1.32
CA LEU A 158 0.13 -11.52 1.79
C LEU A 158 0.33 -10.24 2.60
N PHE A 159 1.36 -10.23 3.46
CA PHE A 159 1.71 -9.08 4.26
C PHE A 159 2.14 -7.87 3.40
N ALA A 160 2.92 -8.12 2.34
CA ALA A 160 3.30 -7.10 1.38
C ALA A 160 2.11 -6.56 0.58
N GLN A 161 1.19 -7.43 0.18
CA GLN A 161 -0.03 -7.01 -0.51
C GLN A 161 -0.87 -6.05 0.35
N ILE A 162 -1.12 -6.40 1.61
CA ILE A 162 -1.86 -5.55 2.55
C ILE A 162 -1.18 -4.19 2.72
N SER A 163 0.15 -4.21 2.91
CA SER A 163 0.94 -3.01 3.09
C SER A 163 0.90 -2.09 1.86
N LEU A 164 0.97 -2.64 0.65
CA LEU A 164 0.89 -1.87 -0.59
C LEU A 164 -0.50 -1.27 -0.80
N THR A 165 -1.57 -1.99 -0.48
CA THR A 165 -2.94 -1.43 -0.51
C THR A 165 -3.07 -0.25 0.44
N ILE A 166 -2.51 -0.34 1.66
CA ILE A 166 -2.54 0.76 2.63
C ILE A 166 -1.71 1.94 2.14
N LEU A 167 -0.49 1.69 1.66
CA LEU A 167 0.36 2.74 1.11
C LEU A 167 -0.32 3.46 -0.06
N SER A 168 -1.11 2.74 -0.86
CA SER A 168 -1.83 3.33 -1.99
C SER A 168 -2.95 4.28 -1.57
N THR A 169 -3.62 4.01 -0.44
CA THR A 169 -4.65 4.91 0.10
C THR A 169 -4.03 6.11 0.80
N THR A 170 -2.79 6.00 1.33
CA THR A 170 -2.09 7.11 1.98
C THR A 170 -1.30 8.00 1.02
N ASN A 171 -0.82 7.47 -0.11
CA ASN A 171 -0.01 8.20 -1.10
C ASN A 171 -0.78 9.21 -1.97
N LEU A 172 -2.02 9.57 -1.63
CA LEU A 172 -2.79 10.51 -2.44
C LEU A 172 -2.30 11.96 -2.33
N PHE A 173 -1.57 12.32 -1.27
CA PHE A 173 -0.91 13.62 -1.12
C PHE A 173 0.33 13.46 -0.23
N VAL A 174 1.22 14.45 -0.18
CA VAL A 174 2.21 14.77 0.90
C VAL A 174 3.64 14.98 0.36
N TYR A 175 3.97 16.24 0.04
CA TYR A 175 5.36 16.74 -0.17
C TYR A 175 5.91 17.45 1.09
N LYS A 176 5.10 17.60 2.13
CA LYS A 176 5.45 18.31 3.37
C LYS A 176 5.66 17.30 4.50
N PRO A 177 6.75 17.37 5.31
CA PRO A 177 6.84 16.62 6.56
C PRO A 177 5.54 16.74 7.35
N TYR A 178 5.05 15.64 7.92
CA TYR A 178 3.75 15.58 8.61
C TYR A 178 3.52 16.76 9.58
N GLN A 179 4.58 17.21 10.25
CA GLN A 179 4.55 18.29 11.23
C GLN A 179 4.28 19.68 10.64
N ILE A 180 4.47 19.85 9.33
CA ILE A 180 4.24 21.11 8.61
C ILE A 180 3.18 20.93 7.52
N LEU A 181 2.40 19.85 7.58
CA LEU A 181 1.34 19.59 6.63
C LEU A 181 0.20 20.60 6.84
N ASP A 182 0.07 21.57 5.94
CA ASP A 182 -1.07 22.47 5.95
C ASP A 182 -2.29 21.75 5.38
N THR A 183 -3.37 21.70 6.16
CA THR A 183 -4.69 21.34 5.65
C THR A 183 -5.23 22.52 4.87
N VAL A 184 -5.32 22.41 3.55
CA VAL A 184 -6.02 23.41 2.74
C VAL A 184 -7.51 23.28 3.06
N GLU A 185 -8.17 24.37 3.44
CA GLU A 185 -9.57 24.38 3.90
C GLU A 185 -10.57 23.79 2.89
N ASN A 186 -10.14 23.69 1.62
CA ASN A 186 -10.89 23.11 0.51
C ASN A 186 -10.20 21.90 -0.15
N SER A 187 -9.17 21.31 0.46
CA SER A 187 -8.58 20.07 -0.08
C SER A 187 -9.57 18.91 0.06
N PRO A 188 -9.71 18.06 -0.97
CA PRO A 188 -10.42 16.80 -0.86
C PRO A 188 -9.85 15.96 0.29
N THR A 189 -10.71 15.48 1.17
CA THR A 189 -10.33 14.55 2.24
C THR A 189 -10.91 13.17 1.95
N LEU A 190 -10.18 12.12 2.38
CA LEU A 190 -10.71 10.76 2.31
C LEU A 190 -11.97 10.63 3.17
N PRO A 191 -12.95 9.83 2.73
CA PRO A 191 -14.20 9.65 3.45
C PRO A 191 -13.92 9.11 4.86
N PHE A 192 -14.30 9.90 5.86
CA PHE A 192 -14.29 9.50 7.27
C PHE A 192 -12.91 9.04 7.81
N GLY A 193 -11.82 9.48 7.17
CA GLY A 193 -10.45 9.17 7.56
C GLY A 193 -9.89 7.86 6.98
N TYR A 194 -8.58 7.65 7.18
CA TYR A 194 -7.83 6.54 6.55
C TYR A 194 -8.36 5.15 6.93
N SER A 195 -8.73 4.94 8.20
CA SER A 195 -9.19 3.63 8.68
C SER A 195 -10.51 3.21 8.02
N ALA A 196 -11.45 4.15 7.90
CA ALA A 196 -12.73 3.90 7.24
C ALA A 196 -12.55 3.67 5.74
N ALA A 197 -11.74 4.51 5.08
CA ALA A 197 -11.41 4.36 3.68
C ALA A 197 -10.74 2.99 3.39
N PHE A 198 -9.78 2.57 4.22
CA PHE A 198 -9.14 1.26 4.10
C PHE A 198 -10.14 0.11 4.17
N LEU A 199 -10.99 0.06 5.20
CA LEU A 199 -11.96 -1.04 5.35
C LEU A 199 -12.94 -1.09 4.16
N CYS A 200 -13.44 0.07 3.72
CA CYS A 200 -14.36 0.12 2.59
C CYS A 200 -13.72 -0.26 1.25
N ALA A 201 -12.43 0.04 1.06
CA ALA A 201 -11.70 -0.23 -0.18
C ALA A 201 -11.65 -1.73 -0.52
N TRP A 202 -11.75 -2.62 0.49
CA TRP A 202 -11.80 -4.08 0.31
C TRP A 202 -13.14 -4.58 -0.23
N CYS A 203 -14.19 -3.76 -0.22
CA CYS A 203 -15.48 -4.06 -0.82
C CYS A 203 -15.78 -3.05 -1.95
N PRO A 204 -15.40 -3.34 -3.21
CA PRO A 204 -15.50 -2.39 -4.31
C PRO A 204 -16.86 -1.71 -4.51
N PRO A 205 -18.01 -2.41 -4.37
CA PRO A 205 -19.33 -1.76 -4.49
C PRO A 205 -19.58 -0.70 -3.41
N ILE A 206 -19.12 -0.95 -2.18
CA ILE A 206 -19.29 -0.02 -1.05
C ILE A 206 -18.35 1.16 -1.21
N TRP A 207 -17.09 0.89 -1.60
CA TRP A 207 -16.12 1.93 -1.94
C TRP A 207 -16.66 2.90 -2.98
N ARG A 208 -17.15 2.40 -4.12
CA ARG A 208 -17.70 3.22 -5.20
C ARG A 208 -18.90 4.05 -4.74
N LYS A 209 -19.80 3.46 -3.96
CA LYS A 209 -20.98 4.15 -3.43
C LYS A 209 -20.62 5.36 -2.57
N ILE A 210 -19.53 5.27 -1.80
CA ILE A 210 -19.01 6.33 -0.94
C ILE A 210 -18.18 7.35 -1.73
N MET A 211 -17.25 6.88 -2.57
CA MET A 211 -16.24 7.71 -3.24
C MET A 211 -16.75 8.42 -4.49
N ASP A 212 -17.56 7.77 -5.33
CA ASP A 212 -17.94 8.34 -6.63
C ASP A 212 -18.65 9.70 -6.48
N PRO A 213 -19.58 9.90 -5.52
CA PRO A 213 -20.22 11.21 -5.33
C PRO A 213 -19.27 12.29 -4.83
N MET A 214 -18.22 11.93 -4.08
CA MET A 214 -17.18 12.87 -3.66
C MET A 214 -16.33 13.30 -4.85
N LEU A 215 -15.95 12.34 -5.71
CA LEU A 215 -15.25 12.63 -6.95
C LEU A 215 -16.10 13.49 -7.90
N ASP A 216 -17.40 13.22 -8.00
CA ASP A 216 -18.32 14.03 -8.80
C ASP A 216 -18.43 15.47 -8.29
N ALA A 217 -18.44 15.68 -6.96
CA ALA A 217 -18.43 17.02 -6.38
C ALA A 217 -17.13 17.76 -6.72
N ILE A 218 -15.98 17.08 -6.62
CA ILE A 218 -14.67 17.64 -6.99
C ILE A 218 -14.61 17.99 -8.47
N ASP A 219 -15.10 17.11 -9.35
CA ASP A 219 -15.15 17.34 -10.80
C ASP A 219 -16.03 18.56 -11.15
N ARG A 220 -17.05 18.86 -10.33
CA ARG A 220 -17.86 20.10 -10.44
C ARG A 220 -17.22 21.32 -9.79
N GLY A 221 -16.10 21.18 -9.07
CA GLY A 221 -15.49 22.26 -8.29
C GLY A 221 -16.27 22.62 -7.01
N GLU A 222 -17.14 21.72 -6.54
CA GLU A 222 -18.05 21.93 -5.42
C GLU A 222 -17.69 21.01 -4.23
N LYS A 223 -18.14 21.38 -3.03
CA LYS A 223 -18.18 20.44 -1.90
C LYS A 223 -19.46 19.62 -1.96
N MET A 224 -19.37 18.37 -1.52
CA MET A 224 -20.54 17.50 -1.38
C MET A 224 -21.53 18.10 -0.38
N SER A 225 -22.83 18.07 -0.70
CA SER A 225 -23.87 18.64 0.17
C SER A 225 -23.96 17.90 1.50
N GLU A 226 -24.43 18.57 2.56
CA GLU A 226 -24.58 17.93 3.88
C GLU A 226 -25.48 16.68 3.84
N GLN A 227 -26.49 16.68 2.97
CA GLN A 227 -27.39 15.54 2.78
C GLN A 227 -26.67 14.35 2.14
N GLU A 228 -25.85 14.59 1.12
CA GLU A 228 -25.02 13.56 0.49
C GLU A 228 -23.97 13.02 1.48
N VAL A 229 -23.31 13.88 2.25
CA VAL A 229 -22.39 13.47 3.33
C VAL A 229 -23.09 12.56 4.34
N LYS A 230 -24.28 12.93 4.80
CA LYS A 230 -25.07 12.12 5.75
C LYS A 230 -25.47 10.77 5.16
N LYS A 231 -25.82 10.73 3.86
CA LYS A 231 -26.13 9.48 3.14
C LYS A 231 -24.90 8.58 3.07
N GLN A 232 -23.73 9.11 2.74
CA GLN A 232 -22.50 8.31 2.69
C GLN A 232 -22.08 7.82 4.07
N LYS A 233 -22.23 8.66 5.10
CA LYS A 233 -21.97 8.26 6.48
C LYS A 233 -22.85 7.09 6.89
N ARG A 234 -24.13 7.12 6.55
CA ARG A 234 -25.06 6.01 6.85
C ARG A 234 -24.67 4.71 6.15
N VAL A 235 -24.18 4.78 4.90
CA VAL A 235 -23.68 3.60 4.18
C VAL A 235 -22.45 3.03 4.88
N LEU A 236 -21.51 3.90 5.27
CA LEU A 236 -20.32 3.51 6.02
C LEU A 236 -20.69 2.87 7.37
N ASP A 237 -21.54 3.52 8.17
CA ASP A 237 -21.91 3.05 9.50
C ASP A 237 -22.55 1.67 9.45
N LEU A 238 -23.43 1.42 8.46
CA LEU A 238 -24.02 0.10 8.24
C LEU A 238 -22.96 -0.95 7.88
N TYR A 239 -22.04 -0.62 6.96
CA TYR A 239 -20.97 -1.54 6.57
C TYR A 239 -20.04 -1.87 7.74
N LEU A 240 -19.55 -0.87 8.46
CA LEU A 240 -18.67 -1.07 9.61
C LEU A 240 -19.36 -1.85 10.71
N THR A 241 -20.65 -1.60 10.96
CA THR A 241 -21.44 -2.37 11.92
C THR A 241 -21.55 -3.84 11.48
N SER A 242 -21.83 -4.11 10.20
CA SER A 242 -21.87 -5.47 9.68
C SER A 242 -20.52 -6.18 9.80
N VAL A 243 -19.43 -5.51 9.43
CA VAL A 243 -18.06 -6.05 9.58
C VAL A 243 -17.77 -6.34 11.06
N TRP A 244 -18.11 -5.41 11.96
CA TRP A 244 -17.90 -5.59 13.40
C TRP A 244 -18.71 -6.77 13.97
N ILE A 245 -19.99 -6.93 13.59
CA ILE A 245 -20.82 -8.07 14.01
C ILE A 245 -20.20 -9.38 13.52
N ILE A 246 -19.77 -9.44 12.27
CA ILE A 246 -19.14 -10.64 11.69
C ILE A 246 -17.84 -10.96 12.43
N LEU A 247 -16.96 -9.98 12.61
CA LEU A 247 -15.68 -10.16 13.31
C LEU A 247 -15.90 -10.59 14.76
N THR A 248 -16.88 -9.99 15.45
CA THR A 248 -17.25 -10.35 16.82
C THR A 248 -17.80 -11.78 16.86
N PHE A 249 -18.66 -12.16 15.93
CA PHE A 249 -19.20 -13.51 15.84
C PHE A 249 -18.09 -14.55 15.61
N VAL A 250 -17.19 -14.28 14.65
CA VAL A 250 -16.02 -15.13 14.39
C VAL A 250 -15.13 -15.23 15.63
N GLN A 251 -14.84 -14.10 16.28
CA GLN A 251 -13.97 -14.07 17.45
C GLN A 251 -14.58 -14.82 18.64
N PHE A 252 -15.86 -14.63 18.94
CA PHE A 252 -16.51 -15.29 20.06
C PHE A 252 -16.80 -16.76 19.78
N PHE A 253 -17.46 -17.08 18.67
CA PHE A 253 -18.01 -18.41 18.45
C PHE A 253 -17.07 -19.34 17.71
N ILE A 254 -16.17 -18.82 16.87
CA ILE A 254 -15.26 -19.66 16.09
C ILE A 254 -13.89 -19.74 16.76
N ILE A 255 -13.35 -18.62 17.24
CA ILE A 255 -12.05 -18.59 17.92
C ILE A 255 -12.21 -18.87 19.43
N GLY A 256 -13.13 -18.19 20.10
CA GLY A 256 -13.30 -18.26 21.56
C GLY A 256 -13.82 -19.61 22.08
N ILE A 257 -14.68 -20.30 21.32
CA ILE A 257 -15.23 -21.61 21.72
C ILE A 257 -14.29 -22.78 21.34
N ASN A 258 -13.42 -22.62 20.33
CA ASN A 258 -12.50 -23.68 19.88
C ASN A 258 -11.13 -23.64 20.55
N ILE A 259 -10.92 -22.87 21.63
CA ILE A 259 -9.72 -23.03 22.45
C ILE A 259 -9.92 -24.33 23.25
N PRO A 260 -9.19 -25.43 22.96
CA PRO A 260 -9.23 -26.58 23.84
C PRO A 260 -8.71 -26.10 25.20
N SER A 261 -9.46 -26.39 26.26
CA SER A 261 -8.99 -26.18 27.63
C SER A 261 -7.57 -26.74 27.75
N PHE A 262 -6.62 -25.86 28.07
CA PHE A 262 -5.24 -26.21 28.40
C PHE A 262 -5.17 -27.26 29.50
#